data_AF-A0A0G1L1H6-F1
#
_entry.id   AF-A0A0G1L1H6-F1
#
_cell.length_a   1.000
_cell.length_b   1.000
_cell.length_c   1.000
_cell.angle_alpha   90.00
_cell.angle_beta   90.00
_cell.angle_gamma   90.00
#
_symmetry.space_group_name_H-M   'P 1'
#
loop_
_entity.id
_entity.type
_entity.pdbx_description
1 polymer ?
#
loop_
_entity_poly.entity_id
_entity_poly.type
_entity_poly.pdbx_seq_one_letter_code
_entity_poly.pdbx_strand_id
1 'polypeptide(L)'
;MTENNKINVQLTKKQYGNLLKLVYLGNWMVNAIRTDDKFKEFNFLESYIFSYAQEAGLEKYVDDEPVGDMKYFPTAEFEELVDHFKEEYDEDVFWEELADRLGERDFLRKYGEDKIKKMGKDERFYKRYEFIDKYGDELYEHGLDRIEIKGKGE
;
A
#
# COMPACT_ATOMS: atom_id res chain seq x y z
N MET A 1 1.62 -10.98 34.49
CA MET A 1 0.50 -11.70 33.86
C MET A 1 -0.41 -10.64 33.28
N THR A 2 -0.23 -10.29 32.01
CA THR A 2 -1.17 -9.41 31.32
C THR A 2 -2.40 -10.24 30.99
N GLU A 3 -3.56 -9.87 31.53
CA GLU A 3 -4.82 -10.48 31.12
C GLU A 3 -4.99 -10.29 29.61
N ASN A 4 -5.00 -11.39 28.85
CA ASN A 4 -5.45 -11.38 27.46
C ASN A 4 -6.96 -11.15 27.49
N ASN A 5 -7.36 -9.88 27.57
CA ASN A 5 -8.74 -9.46 27.41
C ASN A 5 -9.22 -9.95 26.04
N LYS A 6 -10.10 -10.95 26.05
CA LYS A 6 -10.74 -11.44 24.83
C LYS A 6 -11.84 -10.47 24.43
N ILE A 7 -11.86 -10.10 23.15
CA ILE A 7 -12.90 -9.26 22.55
C ILE A 7 -13.80 -10.17 21.73
N ASN A 8 -15.12 -10.00 21.87
CA ASN A 8 -16.11 -10.67 21.02
C ASN A 8 -16.76 -9.63 20.10
N VAL A 9 -16.74 -9.89 18.79
CA VAL A 9 -17.38 -9.04 17.78
C VAL A 9 -18.40 -9.87 17.01
N GLN A 10 -19.66 -9.47 17.06
CA GLN A 10 -20.71 -10.11 16.26
C GLN A 10 -20.79 -9.42 14.90
N LEU A 11 -20.69 -10.19 13.82
CA LEU A 11 -20.70 -9.70 12.45
C LEU A 11 -21.77 -10.45 11.65
N THR A 12 -22.47 -9.72 10.80
CA THR A 12 -23.26 -10.35 9.73
C THR A 12 -22.31 -10.99 8.70
N LYS A 13 -22.82 -11.95 7.91
CA LYS A 13 -22.07 -12.54 6.78
C LYS A 13 -21.43 -11.47 5.88
N LYS A 14 -22.15 -10.39 5.57
CA LYS A 14 -21.65 -9.28 4.75
C LYS A 14 -20.50 -8.54 5.44
N GLN A 15 -20.65 -8.22 6.72
CA GLN A 15 -19.59 -7.53 7.47
C GLN A 15 -18.34 -8.40 7.62
N TYR A 16 -18.51 -9.70 7.85
CA TYR A 16 -17.39 -10.61 7.93
C TYR A 16 -16.68 -10.78 6.58
N GLY A 17 -17.43 -10.85 5.46
CA GLY A 17 -16.83 -10.78 4.13
C GLY A 17 -16.01 -9.50 3.89
N ASN A 18 -16.47 -8.35 4.38
CA ASN A 18 -15.69 -7.10 4.34
C ASN A 18 -14.46 -7.15 5.27
N LEU A 19 -14.58 -7.80 6.43
CA LEU A 19 -13.45 -8.00 7.33
C LEU A 19 -12.35 -8.83 6.66
N LEU A 20 -12.70 -9.92 5.96
CA LEU A 20 -11.73 -10.72 5.20
C LEU A 20 -10.92 -9.85 4.23
N LYS A 21 -11.60 -8.96 3.49
CA LYS A 21 -10.94 -8.03 2.56
C LYS A 21 -10.00 -7.07 3.28
N LEU A 22 -10.46 -6.49 4.39
CA LEU A 22 -9.67 -5.56 5.19
C LEU A 22 -8.41 -6.21 5.78
N VAL A 23 -8.52 -7.42 6.33
CA VAL A 23 -7.35 -8.09 6.92
C VAL A 23 -6.37 -8.56 5.85
N TYR A 24 -6.87 -9.04 4.70
CA TYR A 24 -6.01 -9.41 3.58
C TYR A 24 -5.29 -8.19 3.00
N LEU A 25 -6.00 -7.11 2.66
CA LEU A 25 -5.40 -5.89 2.11
C LEU A 25 -4.44 -5.23 3.12
N GLY A 26 -4.78 -5.26 4.41
CA GLY A 26 -3.89 -4.79 5.48
C GLY A 26 -2.62 -5.63 5.60
N ASN A 27 -2.73 -6.96 5.53
CA ASN A 27 -1.56 -7.82 5.53
C ASN A 27 -0.74 -7.66 4.25
N TRP A 28 -1.37 -7.53 3.08
CA TRP A 28 -0.71 -7.25 1.80
C TRP A 28 0.09 -5.94 1.88
N MET A 29 -0.52 -4.83 2.32
CA MET A 29 0.16 -3.53 2.46
C MET A 29 1.42 -3.61 3.31
N VAL A 30 1.40 -4.42 4.38
CA VAL A 30 2.58 -4.64 5.20
C VAL A 30 3.51 -5.64 4.51
N ASN A 31 3.11 -6.88 4.28
CA ASN A 31 4.02 -7.97 3.96
C ASN A 31 4.33 -8.19 2.47
N ALA A 32 3.63 -7.55 1.52
CA ALA A 32 3.85 -7.79 0.08
C ALA A 32 5.20 -7.26 -0.43
N ILE A 33 5.71 -6.18 0.15
CA ILE A 33 7.01 -5.58 -0.22
C ILE A 33 8.21 -6.27 0.46
N ARG A 34 7.96 -7.34 1.21
CA ARG A 34 8.96 -8.02 2.06
C ARG A 34 9.21 -9.45 1.57
N THR A 35 10.47 -9.84 1.55
CA THR A 35 10.89 -11.22 1.22
C THR A 35 11.17 -12.02 2.49
N ASP A 36 12.21 -11.65 3.24
CA ASP A 36 12.71 -12.45 4.38
C ASP A 36 12.28 -11.91 5.75
N ASP A 37 11.83 -10.66 5.83
CA ASP A 37 11.52 -9.92 7.06
C ASP A 37 10.00 -9.72 7.28
N LYS A 38 9.19 -10.65 6.79
CA LYS A 38 7.72 -10.57 6.96
C LYS A 38 7.32 -10.56 8.44
N PHE A 39 6.41 -9.66 8.77
CA PHE A 39 5.76 -9.58 10.08
C PHE A 39 4.75 -10.72 10.22
N LYS A 40 5.20 -11.82 10.84
CA LYS A 40 4.43 -13.05 10.98
C LYS A 40 3.15 -12.86 11.79
N GLU A 41 3.12 -11.91 12.72
CA GLU A 41 1.95 -11.57 13.52
C GLU A 41 0.74 -11.19 12.66
N PHE A 42 0.95 -10.51 11.53
CA PHE A 42 -0.13 -10.15 10.61
C PHE A 42 -0.56 -11.34 9.74
N ASN A 43 0.37 -12.17 9.28
CA ASN A 43 0.04 -13.43 8.60
C ASN A 43 -0.79 -14.35 9.50
N PHE A 44 -0.38 -14.50 10.77
CA PHE A 44 -1.11 -15.33 11.74
C PHE A 44 -2.49 -14.75 12.05
N LEU A 45 -2.61 -13.43 12.19
CA LEU A 45 -3.91 -12.79 12.42
C LEU A 45 -4.84 -12.95 11.23
N GLU A 46 -4.35 -12.71 10.01
CA GLU A 46 -5.14 -12.93 8.79
C GLU A 46 -5.62 -14.39 8.72
N SER A 47 -4.69 -15.35 8.84
CA SER A 47 -5.01 -16.77 8.79
C SER A 47 -5.99 -17.19 9.89
N TYR A 48 -5.85 -16.64 11.10
CA TYR A 48 -6.78 -16.86 12.20
C TYR A 48 -8.18 -16.33 11.87
N ILE A 49 -8.29 -15.11 11.32
CA ILE A 49 -9.59 -14.56 10.93
C ILE A 49 -10.19 -15.42 9.81
N PHE A 50 -9.43 -15.78 8.77
CA PHE A 50 -9.88 -16.65 7.67
C PHE A 50 -10.36 -18.03 8.13
N SER A 51 -9.85 -18.55 9.24
CA SER A 51 -10.28 -19.85 9.79
C SER A 51 -11.77 -19.93 10.14
N TYR A 52 -12.43 -18.79 10.35
CA TYR A 52 -13.86 -18.71 10.66
C TYR A 52 -14.76 -18.57 9.41
N ALA A 53 -14.20 -18.59 8.21
CA ALA A 53 -14.97 -18.31 6.99
C ALA A 53 -16.06 -19.33 6.72
N GLN A 54 -15.82 -20.60 7.07
CA GLN A 54 -16.82 -21.66 7.00
C GLN A 54 -18.03 -21.37 7.89
N GLU A 55 -17.83 -20.85 9.11
CA GLU A 55 -18.93 -20.51 10.02
C GLU A 55 -19.81 -19.38 9.46
N ALA A 56 -19.24 -18.50 8.64
CA ALA A 56 -19.95 -17.44 7.92
C ALA A 56 -20.53 -17.89 6.57
N GLY A 57 -20.31 -19.14 6.15
CA GLY A 57 -20.70 -19.65 4.82
C GLY A 57 -19.93 -18.99 3.68
N LEU A 58 -18.65 -18.72 3.88
CA LEU A 58 -17.72 -18.08 2.94
C LEU A 58 -16.47 -18.96 2.69
N GLU A 59 -16.59 -20.27 2.92
CA GLU A 59 -15.54 -21.28 2.70
C GLU A 59 -14.96 -21.24 1.30
N LYS A 60 -15.74 -20.84 0.29
CA LYS A 60 -15.27 -20.68 -1.09
C LYS A 60 -14.14 -19.65 -1.28
N TYR A 61 -13.87 -18.82 -0.28
CA TYR A 61 -12.82 -17.81 -0.33
C TYR A 61 -11.55 -18.22 0.41
N VAL A 62 -11.52 -19.42 0.99
CA VAL A 62 -10.42 -19.87 1.85
C VAL A 62 -9.95 -21.24 1.41
N ASP A 63 -8.65 -21.33 1.16
CA ASP A 63 -7.95 -22.60 1.02
C ASP A 63 -7.29 -22.97 2.36
N ASP A 64 -7.25 -24.26 2.66
CA ASP A 64 -6.73 -24.83 3.91
C ASP A 64 -5.44 -25.64 3.72
N GLU A 65 -4.86 -25.63 2.52
CA GLU A 65 -3.53 -26.19 2.22
C GLU A 65 -2.41 -25.29 2.77
N PRO A 66 -1.62 -25.69 3.77
CA PRO A 66 -0.69 -24.76 4.41
C PRO A 66 0.35 -24.16 3.44
N VAL A 67 0.44 -22.82 3.41
CA VAL A 67 1.43 -22.06 2.63
C VAL A 67 2.28 -21.22 3.58
N GLY A 68 3.56 -21.58 3.69
CA GLY A 68 4.50 -20.90 4.59
C GLY A 68 4.07 -20.97 6.06
N ASP A 69 3.87 -19.81 6.68
CA ASP A 69 3.43 -19.68 8.09
C ASP A 69 1.89 -19.68 8.24
N MET A 70 1.12 -19.70 7.14
CA MET A 70 -0.34 -19.60 7.15
C MET A 70 -0.98 -20.98 6.95
N LYS A 71 -2.03 -21.26 7.72
CA LYS A 71 -2.83 -22.50 7.60
C LYS A 71 -4.06 -22.30 6.71
N TYR A 72 -4.66 -21.13 6.81
CA TYR A 72 -5.76 -20.66 5.98
C TYR A 72 -5.30 -19.44 5.19
N PHE A 73 -5.54 -19.44 3.89
CA PHE A 73 -5.14 -18.38 2.98
C PHE A 73 -6.25 -18.13 1.94
N PRO A 74 -6.28 -16.96 1.30
CA PRO A 74 -7.31 -16.65 0.32
C PRO A 74 -7.14 -17.52 -0.93
N THR A 75 -8.28 -17.97 -1.46
CA THR A 75 -8.36 -18.58 -2.81
C THR A 75 -8.06 -17.55 -3.89
N ALA A 76 -7.70 -18.01 -5.09
CA ALA A 76 -7.58 -17.15 -6.28
C ALA A 76 -8.87 -16.34 -6.56
N GLU A 77 -10.07 -16.92 -6.38
CA GLU A 77 -11.34 -16.19 -6.53
C GLU A 77 -11.42 -14.99 -5.58
N PHE A 78 -10.91 -15.14 -4.35
CA PHE A 78 -10.86 -14.04 -3.39
C PHE A 78 -9.80 -13.00 -3.74
N GLU A 79 -8.65 -13.41 -4.24
CA GLU A 79 -7.60 -12.49 -4.68
C GLU A 79 -8.06 -11.62 -5.86
N GLU A 80 -8.66 -12.23 -6.89
CA GLU A 80 -9.28 -11.50 -8.02
C GLU A 80 -10.33 -10.49 -7.55
N LEU A 81 -11.12 -10.84 -6.52
CA LEU A 81 -12.15 -9.96 -5.96
C LEU A 81 -11.57 -8.67 -5.35
N VAL A 82 -10.32 -8.68 -4.89
CA VAL A 82 -9.70 -7.55 -4.19
C VAL A 82 -8.57 -6.90 -4.97
N ASP A 83 -8.16 -7.48 -6.10
CA ASP A 83 -6.99 -7.05 -6.85
C ASP A 83 -7.11 -5.61 -7.35
N HIS A 84 -8.30 -5.23 -7.80
CA HIS A 84 -8.58 -3.84 -8.22
C HIS A 84 -8.24 -2.79 -7.14
N PHE A 85 -8.39 -3.10 -5.84
CA PHE A 85 -8.00 -2.16 -4.79
C PHE A 85 -6.49 -1.95 -4.71
N LYS A 86 -5.72 -3.00 -5.01
CA LYS A 86 -4.25 -2.92 -5.06
C LYS A 86 -3.81 -2.14 -6.29
N GLU A 87 -4.41 -2.46 -7.44
CA GLU A 87 -4.12 -1.76 -8.71
C GLU A 87 -4.43 -0.26 -8.61
N GLU A 88 -5.61 0.11 -8.09
CA GLU A 88 -5.99 1.50 -7.88
C GLU A 88 -5.03 2.22 -6.90
N TYR A 89 -4.62 1.54 -5.82
CA TYR A 89 -3.66 2.09 -4.87
C TYR A 89 -2.26 2.28 -5.47
N ASP A 90 -1.74 1.26 -6.17
CA ASP A 90 -0.41 1.30 -6.77
C ASP A 90 -0.33 2.37 -7.87
N GLU A 91 -1.38 2.52 -8.68
CA GLU A 91 -1.46 3.53 -9.74
C GLU A 91 -1.47 4.95 -9.15
N ASP A 92 -2.33 5.22 -8.17
CA ASP A 92 -2.46 6.54 -7.53
C ASP A 92 -1.15 6.94 -6.83
N VAL A 93 -0.61 6.03 -6.01
CA VAL A 93 0.66 6.26 -5.28
C VAL A 93 1.83 6.45 -6.23
N PHE A 94 1.88 5.71 -7.35
CA PHE A 94 2.96 5.84 -8.32
C PHE A 94 3.08 7.25 -8.89
N TRP A 95 1.97 7.82 -9.37
CA TRP A 95 1.99 9.15 -9.99
C TRP A 95 2.26 10.25 -8.98
N GLU A 96 1.64 10.19 -7.79
CA GLU A 96 1.88 11.16 -6.72
C GLU A 96 3.36 11.15 -6.29
N GLU A 97 3.92 9.98 -5.95
CA GLU A 97 5.31 9.88 -5.49
C GLU A 97 6.32 10.27 -6.57
N LEU A 98 6.03 9.98 -7.84
CA LEU A 98 6.89 10.37 -8.95
C LEU A 98 6.96 11.89 -9.09
N ALA A 99 5.81 12.57 -9.07
CA ALA A 99 5.74 14.03 -9.10
C ALA A 99 6.48 14.65 -7.91
N ASP A 100 6.20 14.14 -6.70
CA ASP A 100 6.76 14.64 -5.45
C ASP A 100 8.28 14.53 -5.41
N ARG A 101 8.83 13.40 -5.84
CA ARG A 101 10.28 13.15 -5.83
C ARG A 101 11.01 13.92 -6.92
N LEU A 102 10.44 14.06 -8.11
CA LEU A 102 11.00 14.88 -9.19
C LEU A 102 10.97 16.37 -8.81
N GLY A 103 9.87 16.82 -8.22
CA GLY A 103 9.69 18.17 -7.73
C GLY A 103 10.70 18.50 -6.63
N GLU A 104 10.81 17.65 -5.60
CA GLU A 104 11.77 17.82 -4.51
C GLU A 104 13.22 17.86 -5.02
N ARG A 105 13.59 16.96 -5.94
CA ARG A 105 14.92 16.93 -6.55
C ARG A 105 15.27 18.26 -7.21
N ASP A 106 14.36 18.84 -7.98
CA ASP A 106 14.64 20.06 -8.73
C ASP A 106 14.50 21.33 -7.87
N PHE A 107 13.63 21.30 -6.87
CA PHE A 107 13.59 22.31 -5.80
C PHE A 107 14.93 22.38 -5.06
N LEU A 108 15.49 21.23 -4.65
CA LEU A 108 16.80 21.12 -4.03
C LEU A 108 17.92 21.63 -4.95
N ARG A 109 17.91 21.27 -6.24
CA ARG A 109 18.90 21.76 -7.23
C ARG A 109 18.83 23.27 -7.44
N LYS A 110 17.62 23.85 -7.43
CA LYS A 110 17.42 25.28 -7.67
C LYS A 110 17.92 26.14 -6.52
N TYR A 111 17.59 25.76 -5.29
CA TYR A 111 17.85 26.61 -4.13
C TYR A 111 19.07 26.17 -3.32
N GLY A 112 19.41 24.89 -3.33
CA GLY A 112 20.43 24.31 -2.47
C GLY A 112 19.98 24.26 -1.00
N GLU A 113 20.57 23.34 -0.23
CA GLU A 113 20.16 23.10 1.15
C GLU A 113 20.25 24.35 2.05
N ASP A 114 21.31 25.15 1.89
CA ASP A 114 21.56 26.31 2.76
C ASP A 114 20.49 27.39 2.62
N LYS A 115 19.96 27.60 1.40
CA LYS A 115 18.87 28.55 1.20
C LYS A 115 17.56 27.97 1.72
N ILE A 116 17.30 26.69 1.46
CA ILE A 116 16.08 26.01 1.92
C ILE A 116 15.97 26.04 3.46
N LYS A 117 17.09 25.77 4.16
CA LYS A 117 17.16 25.84 5.63
C LYS A 117 16.82 27.23 6.19
N LYS A 118 17.08 28.29 5.42
CA LYS A 118 16.79 29.68 5.79
C LYS A 118 15.38 30.14 5.39
N MET A 119 14.68 29.42 4.52
CA MET A 119 13.29 29.74 4.15
C MET A 119 12.34 29.51 5.31
N GLY A 120 11.31 30.37 5.40
CA GLY A 120 10.16 30.12 6.26
C GLY A 120 9.41 28.85 5.86
N LYS A 121 8.63 28.26 6.78
CA LYS A 121 7.85 27.03 6.49
C LYS A 121 6.90 27.22 5.32
N ASP A 122 6.12 28.29 5.33
CA ASP A 122 5.13 28.57 4.28
C ASP A 122 5.82 28.86 2.94
N GLU A 123 6.88 29.68 2.94
CA GLU A 123 7.67 29.95 1.74
C GLU A 123 8.23 28.65 1.13
N ARG A 124 8.77 27.76 1.97
CA ARG A 124 9.29 26.46 1.52
C ARG A 124 8.18 25.59 0.94
N PHE A 125 7.02 25.54 1.60
CA PHE A 125 5.88 24.76 1.14
C PHE A 125 5.41 25.21 -0.25
N TYR A 126 5.11 26.51 -0.42
CA TYR A 126 4.64 27.03 -1.71
C TYR A 126 5.68 26.88 -2.81
N LYS A 127 6.96 27.21 -2.52
CA LYS A 127 8.02 27.06 -3.53
C LYS A 127 8.29 25.62 -3.89
N ARG A 128 8.19 24.66 -2.96
CA ARG A 128 8.30 23.22 -3.28
C ARG A 128 7.12 22.79 -4.15
N TYR A 129 5.91 23.21 -3.78
CA TYR A 129 4.69 22.85 -4.48
C TYR A 129 4.72 23.29 -5.95
N GLU A 130 5.24 24.47 -6.28
CA GLU A 130 5.41 24.91 -7.67
C GLU A 130 6.23 23.93 -8.55
N PHE A 131 7.20 23.19 -7.97
CA PHE A 131 7.96 22.19 -8.73
C PHE A 131 7.17 20.89 -8.87
N ILE A 132 6.44 20.51 -7.84
CA ILE A 132 5.64 19.27 -7.82
C ILE A 132 4.49 19.39 -8.79
N ASP A 133 3.75 20.50 -8.73
CA ASP A 133 2.61 20.81 -9.59
C ASP A 133 2.99 20.75 -11.07
N LYS A 134 4.15 21.35 -11.42
CA LYS A 134 4.72 21.24 -12.77
C LYS A 134 4.92 19.79 -13.22
N TYR A 135 5.39 18.91 -12.35
CA TYR A 135 5.56 17.50 -12.68
C TYR A 135 4.23 16.75 -12.68
N GLY A 136 3.28 17.12 -11.82
CA GLY A 136 1.91 16.62 -11.86
C GLY A 136 1.26 16.87 -13.22
N ASP A 137 1.32 18.10 -13.73
CA ASP A 137 0.80 18.46 -15.05
C ASP A 137 1.47 17.66 -16.18
N GLU A 138 2.81 17.55 -16.16
CA GLU A 138 3.57 16.80 -17.18
C GLU A 138 3.19 15.31 -17.18
N LEU A 139 3.08 14.69 -16.01
CA LEU A 139 2.71 13.28 -15.86
C LEU A 139 1.26 13.04 -16.28
N TYR A 140 0.35 13.97 -15.98
CA TYR A 140 -1.04 13.88 -16.39
C TYR A 140 -1.20 13.96 -17.91
N GLU A 141 -0.48 14.87 -18.59
CA GLU A 141 -0.60 15.06 -20.03
C GLU A 141 0.20 14.05 -20.87
N HIS A 142 1.32 13.57 -20.34
CA HIS A 142 2.31 12.83 -21.14
C HIS A 142 2.74 11.49 -20.53
N GLY A 143 2.25 11.14 -19.33
CA GLY A 143 2.65 9.91 -18.64
C GLY A 143 4.17 9.82 -18.50
N LEU A 144 4.75 8.73 -18.99
CA LEU A 144 6.20 8.49 -18.97
C LEU A 144 6.92 8.84 -20.28
N ASP A 145 6.22 9.31 -21.32
CA ASP A 145 6.76 9.47 -22.67
C ASP A 145 7.98 10.41 -22.74
N ARG A 146 8.07 11.37 -21.80
CA ARG A 146 9.16 12.35 -21.71
C ARG A 146 10.06 12.14 -20.49
N ILE A 147 9.91 11.01 -19.80
CA ILE A 147 10.74 10.66 -18.66
C ILE A 147 11.80 9.66 -19.11
N GLU A 148 13.02 10.18 -19.22
CA GLU A 148 14.19 9.38 -19.58
C GLU A 148 15.24 9.40 -18.46
N ILE A 149 15.86 8.24 -18.26
CA ILE A 149 17.03 8.12 -17.40
C ILE A 149 18.26 8.49 -18.23
N LYS A 150 18.97 9.56 -17.83
CA LYS A 150 20.22 9.97 -18.48
C LYS A 150 21.36 9.00 -18.13
N GLY A 151 21.53 7.93 -18.92
CA GLY A 151 22.49 6.81 -18.75
C GLY A 151 22.06 5.84 -17.63
N LYS A 152 22.20 4.52 -17.67
CA LYS A 152 22.98 3.56 -18.47
C LYS A 152 22.21 3.03 -19.69
N GLY A 153 22.61 3.43 -20.88
CA GLY A 153 22.40 2.65 -22.11
C GLY A 153 23.77 2.11 -22.54
N GLU A 154 23.79 0.91 -23.11
CA GLU A 154 24.91 0.49 -23.97
C GLU A 154 25.13 1.50 -25.11
#